data_AF-A0AAD1HXD3-F1
#
_entry.id   AF-A0AAD1HXD3-F1
#
_cell.length_a   1.000
_cell.length_b   1.000
_cell.length_c   1.000
_cell.angle_alpha   90.00
_cell.angle_beta   90.00
_cell.angle_gamma   90.00
#
_symmetry.space_group_name_H-M   'P 1'
#
loop_
_entity.id
_entity.type
_entity.pdbx_description
1 polymer ?
#
loop_
_entity_poly.entity_id
_entity_poly.type
_entity_poly.pdbx_seq_one_letter_code
_entity_poly.pdbx_strand_id
1 'polypeptide(L)'
;MQLHKPDVVAAAATILDDYGIADLSMRRLARELNVSPSALYWHFANKQQLLGALADRVLAPACADPGPGSWRWRIRTVCARLRDALLSHTDGAELVSASLAAGQSQAVADILALLADAATAAGVHADQAVQVGRTVVYYVLGFTADEQSRLQWDAAGAAEIAPDADPGSAFEFGLALLIDGLAVRAGLAV
;
A
#
# COMPACT_ATOMS: atom_id res chain seq x y z
N MET A 1 -6.72 -27.86 16.52
CA MET A 1 -6.59 -27.37 15.14
C MET A 1 -5.15 -26.90 14.98
N GLN A 2 -4.43 -27.36 13.96
CA GLN A 2 -3.07 -26.87 13.71
C GLN A 2 -3.17 -25.48 13.08
N LEU A 3 -2.56 -24.49 13.71
CA LEU A 3 -2.56 -23.11 13.25
C LEU A 3 -1.50 -22.96 12.16
N HIS A 4 -1.86 -22.45 10.98
CA HIS A 4 -0.89 -22.15 9.91
C HIS A 4 -0.80 -20.65 9.69
N LYS A 5 0.34 -20.17 9.16
CA LYS A 5 0.55 -18.76 8.84
C LYS A 5 -0.59 -18.15 7.98
N PRO A 6 -1.09 -18.82 6.93
CA PRO A 6 -2.18 -18.28 6.11
C PRO A 6 -3.48 -18.05 6.91
N ASP A 7 -3.79 -18.94 7.85
CA ASP A 7 -5.00 -18.83 8.69
C ASP A 7 -4.90 -17.61 9.63
N VAL A 8 -3.72 -17.38 10.20
CA VAL A 8 -3.44 -16.22 11.05
C VAL A 8 -3.56 -14.92 10.26
N VAL A 9 -3.00 -14.87 9.05
CA VAL A 9 -3.07 -13.68 8.19
C VAL A 9 -4.50 -13.44 7.71
N ALA A 10 -5.26 -14.49 7.39
CA ALA A 10 -6.68 -14.36 7.01
C ALA A 10 -7.51 -13.76 8.16
N ALA A 11 -7.35 -14.25 9.39
CA ALA A 11 -8.04 -13.69 10.55
C ALA A 11 -7.58 -12.25 10.84
N ALA A 12 -6.30 -11.93 10.65
CA ALA A 12 -5.81 -10.55 10.78
C ALA A 12 -6.42 -9.62 9.73
N ALA A 13 -6.65 -10.09 8.50
CA ALA A 13 -7.36 -9.34 7.46
C ALA A 13 -8.81 -9.06 7.84
N THR A 14 -9.53 -10.07 8.36
CA THR A 14 -10.90 -9.85 8.88
C THR A 14 -10.93 -8.82 10.00
N ILE A 15 -10.00 -8.88 10.96
CA ILE A 15 -9.92 -7.89 12.03
C ILE A 15 -9.63 -6.49 11.49
N LEU A 16 -8.74 -6.37 10.49
CA LEU A 16 -8.44 -5.10 9.84
C LEU A 16 -9.69 -4.52 9.18
N ASP A 17 -10.40 -5.31 8.38
CA ASP A 17 -11.57 -4.85 7.63
C ASP A 17 -12.72 -4.43 8.57
N ASP A 18 -12.93 -5.18 9.66
CA ASP A 18 -14.03 -4.94 10.61
C ASP A 18 -13.76 -3.82 11.62
N TYR A 19 -12.51 -3.66 12.06
CA TYR A 19 -12.16 -2.80 13.21
C TYR A 19 -11.03 -1.80 12.93
N GLY A 20 -10.36 -1.89 11.80
CA GLY A 20 -9.20 -1.06 11.48
C GLY A 20 -7.89 -1.52 12.12
N ILE A 21 -6.80 -0.88 11.71
CA ILE A 21 -5.44 -1.28 12.07
C ILE A 21 -5.10 -1.01 13.54
N ALA A 22 -5.69 0.04 14.12
CA ALA A 22 -5.51 0.40 15.51
C ALA A 22 -5.97 -0.74 16.45
N ASP A 23 -7.01 -1.46 16.06
CA ASP A 23 -7.57 -2.57 16.82
C ASP A 23 -6.87 -3.92 16.56
N LEU A 24 -6.11 -4.03 15.47
CA LEU A 24 -5.33 -5.22 15.15
C LEU A 24 -4.14 -5.35 16.11
N SER A 25 -4.32 -6.17 17.16
CA SER A 25 -3.28 -6.52 18.12
C SER A 25 -3.08 -8.04 18.21
N MET A 26 -1.87 -8.48 18.58
CA MET A 26 -1.57 -9.90 18.81
C MET A 26 -2.55 -10.55 19.79
N ARG A 27 -2.97 -9.81 20.82
CA ARG A 27 -3.93 -10.29 21.82
C ARG A 27 -5.34 -10.43 21.25
N ARG A 28 -5.84 -9.45 20.49
CA ARG A 28 -7.15 -9.54 19.83
C ARG A 28 -7.16 -10.71 18.84
N LEU A 29 -6.11 -10.82 18.02
CA LEU A 29 -5.97 -11.91 17.05
C LEU A 29 -5.95 -13.29 17.70
N ALA A 30 -5.23 -13.44 18.82
CA ALA A 30 -5.20 -14.71 19.56
C ALA A 30 -6.59 -15.10 20.09
N ARG A 31 -7.34 -14.12 20.61
CA ARG A 31 -8.71 -14.30 21.07
C ARG A 31 -9.63 -14.70 19.92
N GLU A 32 -9.53 -14.04 18.78
CA GLU A 32 -10.34 -14.33 17.58
C GLU A 32 -10.10 -15.75 17.08
N LEU A 33 -8.85 -16.19 17.08
CA LEU A 33 -8.44 -17.53 16.67
C LEU A 33 -8.66 -18.59 17.77
N ASN A 34 -9.13 -18.20 18.96
CA ASN A 34 -9.26 -19.05 20.14
C ASN A 34 -7.97 -19.82 20.49
N VAL A 35 -6.83 -19.12 20.45
CA VAL A 35 -5.50 -19.64 20.81
C VAL A 35 -4.81 -18.76 21.86
N SER A 36 -3.73 -19.26 22.46
CA SER A 36 -2.89 -18.41 23.31
C SER A 36 -2.06 -17.43 22.46
N PRO A 37 -1.74 -16.23 22.95
CA PRO A 37 -0.83 -15.31 22.24
C PRO A 37 0.51 -15.95 21.89
N SER A 38 1.04 -16.82 22.77
CA SER A 38 2.27 -17.57 22.54
C SER A 38 2.22 -18.42 21.27
N ALA A 39 1.05 -18.97 20.91
CA ALA A 39 0.88 -19.72 19.66
C ALA A 39 1.15 -18.85 18.41
N LEU A 40 0.73 -17.58 18.43
CA LEU A 40 0.97 -16.66 17.31
C LEU A 40 2.46 -16.30 17.18
N TYR A 41 3.18 -16.19 18.31
CA TYR A 41 4.60 -15.85 18.30
C TYR A 41 5.50 -16.94 17.68
N TRP A 42 5.02 -18.18 17.61
CA TRP A 42 5.69 -19.25 16.83
C TRP A 42 5.62 -19.01 15.32
N HIS A 43 4.61 -18.27 14.84
CA HIS A 43 4.43 -17.95 13.43
C HIS A 43 5.03 -16.59 13.06
N PHE A 44 4.89 -15.61 13.94
CA PHE A 44 5.35 -14.23 13.75
C PHE A 44 6.05 -13.75 15.02
N ALA A 45 7.36 -13.52 14.96
CA ALA A 45 8.14 -13.18 16.13
C ALA A 45 7.72 -11.84 16.77
N ASN A 46 7.05 -10.96 16.00
CA ASN A 46 6.54 -9.68 16.45
C ASN A 46 5.36 -9.21 15.58
N LYS A 47 4.71 -8.11 16.00
CA LYS A 47 3.58 -7.50 15.27
C LYS A 47 3.99 -7.05 13.86
N GLN A 48 5.22 -6.56 13.69
CA GLN A 48 5.71 -6.04 12.42
C GLN A 48 5.81 -7.13 11.35
N GLN A 49 6.24 -8.34 11.71
CA GLN A 49 6.24 -9.50 10.79
C GLN A 49 4.82 -9.91 10.38
N LEU A 50 3.86 -9.85 11.31
CA LEU A 50 2.44 -10.09 10.99
C LEU A 50 1.91 -9.02 10.02
N LEU A 51 2.19 -7.74 10.28
CA LEU A 51 1.78 -6.64 9.40
C LEU A 51 2.43 -6.73 8.02
N GLY A 52 3.70 -7.15 7.94
CA GLY A 52 4.38 -7.41 6.68
C GLY A 52 3.68 -8.49 5.86
N ALA A 53 3.36 -9.63 6.48
CA ALA A 53 2.65 -10.72 5.81
C ALA A 53 1.20 -10.35 5.44
N LEU A 54 0.54 -9.51 6.25
CA LEU A 54 -0.78 -8.98 5.91
C LEU A 54 -0.71 -8.01 4.73
N ALA A 55 0.29 -7.11 4.70
CA ALA A 55 0.55 -6.24 3.57
C ALA A 55 0.86 -7.03 2.30
N ASP A 56 1.64 -8.12 2.38
CA ASP A 56 1.90 -9.02 1.25
C ASP A 56 0.61 -9.61 0.67
N ARG A 57 -0.33 -10.01 1.54
CA ARG A 57 -1.64 -10.49 1.12
C ARG A 57 -2.45 -9.39 0.44
N VAL A 58 -2.53 -8.21 1.04
CA VAL A 58 -3.29 -7.06 0.53
C VAL A 58 -2.76 -6.59 -0.82
N LEU A 59 -1.43 -6.55 -0.97
CA LEU A 59 -0.75 -6.02 -2.15
C LEU A 59 -0.53 -7.05 -3.25
N ALA A 60 -0.85 -8.34 -3.02
CA ALA A 60 -0.66 -9.39 -4.03
C ALA A 60 -1.21 -9.04 -5.44
N PRO A 61 -2.37 -8.36 -5.59
CA PRO A 61 -2.87 -7.93 -6.91
C PRO A 61 -2.02 -6.82 -7.56
N ALA A 62 -1.27 -6.05 -6.78
CA ALA A 62 -0.51 -4.88 -7.23
C ALA A 62 0.95 -5.18 -7.60
N CYS A 63 1.50 -6.31 -7.18
CA CYS A 63 2.92 -6.65 -7.37
C CYS A 63 3.25 -7.27 -8.73
N ALA A 64 2.25 -7.57 -9.56
CA ALA A 64 2.50 -8.15 -10.87
C ALA A 64 3.21 -7.12 -11.79
N ASP A 65 4.25 -7.57 -12.51
CA ASP A 65 4.89 -6.74 -13.53
C ASP A 65 3.83 -6.26 -14.54
N PRO A 66 3.68 -4.94 -14.75
CA PRO A 66 2.75 -4.41 -15.76
C PRO A 66 3.10 -4.88 -17.19
N GLY A 67 4.32 -5.37 -17.44
CA GLY A 67 4.75 -5.85 -18.75
C GLY A 67 5.25 -4.72 -19.66
N PRO A 68 5.31 -4.96 -20.99
CA PRO A 68 5.91 -4.01 -21.91
C PRO A 68 5.05 -2.73 -22.03
N GLY A 69 5.71 -1.57 -21.98
CA GLY A 69 5.06 -0.27 -22.11
C GLY A 69 6.03 0.88 -21.83
N SER A 70 5.58 2.12 -22.05
CA SER A 70 6.37 3.30 -21.69
C SER A 70 6.56 3.36 -20.17
N TRP A 71 7.67 3.94 -19.72
CA TRP A 71 7.91 4.13 -18.29
C TRP A 71 6.77 4.89 -17.60
N ARG A 72 6.18 5.89 -18.27
CA ARG A 72 5.02 6.65 -17.78
C ARG A 72 3.83 5.72 -17.53
N TRP A 73 3.53 4.85 -18.49
CA TRP A 73 2.43 3.89 -18.38
C TRP A 73 2.68 2.86 -17.26
N ARG A 74 3.92 2.38 -17.11
CA ARG A 74 4.29 1.45 -16.03
C ARG A 74 4.10 2.08 -14.66
N ILE A 75 4.56 3.32 -14.44
CA ILE A 75 4.33 4.06 -13.19
C ILE A 75 2.84 4.20 -12.91
N ARG A 76 2.04 4.68 -13.88
CA ARG A 76 0.59 4.82 -13.72
C ARG A 76 -0.08 3.50 -13.34
N THR A 77 0.26 2.42 -14.04
CA THR A 77 -0.33 1.10 -13.81
C THR A 77 -0.02 0.58 -12.41
N VAL A 78 1.23 0.70 -11.97
CA VAL A 78 1.63 0.27 -10.62
C VAL A 78 0.93 1.12 -9.55
N CYS A 79 0.84 2.45 -9.75
CA CYS A 79 0.19 3.35 -8.80
C CYS A 79 -1.32 3.11 -8.69
N ALA A 80 -1.99 2.88 -9.83
CA ALA A 80 -3.42 2.55 -9.86
C ALA A 80 -3.69 1.25 -9.11
N ARG A 81 -2.94 0.17 -9.42
CA ARG A 81 -3.09 -1.11 -8.72
C ARG A 81 -2.79 -1.02 -7.22
N LEU A 82 -1.78 -0.22 -6.85
CA LEU A 82 -1.47 0.03 -5.45
C LEU A 82 -2.66 0.73 -4.77
N ARG A 83 -3.15 1.85 -5.32
CA ARG A 83 -4.33 2.56 -4.78
C ARG A 83 -5.54 1.62 -4.65
N ASP A 84 -5.84 0.83 -5.68
CA ASP A 84 -6.95 -0.13 -5.65
C ASP A 84 -6.79 -1.17 -4.53
N ALA A 85 -5.59 -1.73 -4.36
CA ALA A 85 -5.30 -2.68 -3.30
C ALA A 85 -5.43 -2.05 -1.90
N LEU A 86 -4.98 -0.80 -1.73
CA LEU A 86 -5.12 -0.06 -0.47
C LEU A 86 -6.58 0.24 -0.13
N LEU A 87 -7.38 0.65 -1.14
CA LEU A 87 -8.81 0.95 -0.97
C LEU A 87 -9.67 -0.30 -0.76
N SER A 88 -9.15 -1.48 -1.09
CA SER A 88 -9.86 -2.76 -0.92
C SER A 88 -9.97 -3.21 0.55
N HIS A 89 -9.27 -2.55 1.46
CA HIS A 89 -9.22 -2.90 2.89
C HIS A 89 -9.31 -1.66 3.77
N THR A 90 -9.98 -1.77 4.91
CA THR A 90 -10.02 -0.70 5.92
C THR A 90 -8.60 -0.40 6.40
N ASP A 91 -8.24 0.89 6.50
CA ASP A 91 -6.90 1.37 6.89
C ASP A 91 -5.73 0.76 6.06
N GLY A 92 -6.00 0.32 4.83
CA GLY A 92 -5.00 -0.29 3.95
C GLY A 92 -3.77 0.59 3.73
N ALA A 93 -3.96 1.91 3.57
CA ALA A 93 -2.84 2.86 3.44
C ALA A 93 -1.97 2.92 4.71
N GLU A 94 -2.58 2.86 5.90
CA GLU A 94 -1.83 2.86 7.17
C GLU A 94 -1.08 1.54 7.36
N LEU A 95 -1.70 0.39 7.04
CA LEU A 95 -1.06 -0.92 7.05
C LEU A 95 0.20 -0.94 6.20
N VAL A 96 0.09 -0.49 4.95
CA VAL A 96 1.21 -0.53 4.01
C VAL A 96 2.28 0.49 4.40
N SER A 97 1.90 1.66 4.93
CA SER A 97 2.85 2.64 5.48
C SER A 97 3.66 2.05 6.64
N ALA A 98 3.01 1.38 7.59
CA ALA A 98 3.68 0.72 8.70
C ALA A 98 4.62 -0.40 8.24
N SER A 99 4.19 -1.21 7.26
CA SER A 99 5.00 -2.28 6.67
C SER A 99 6.19 -1.76 5.86
N LEU A 100 6.03 -0.65 5.13
CA LEU A 100 7.11 0.05 4.43
C LEU A 100 8.16 0.57 5.41
N ALA A 101 7.75 1.16 6.53
CA ALA A 101 8.67 1.63 7.57
C ALA A 101 9.41 0.48 8.27
N ALA A 102 8.73 -0.66 8.49
CA ALA A 102 9.30 -1.83 9.15
C ALA A 102 10.16 -2.72 8.23
N GLY A 103 10.00 -2.60 6.91
CA GLY A 103 10.72 -3.39 5.92
C GLY A 103 10.42 -4.90 5.99
N GLN A 104 9.20 -5.29 6.36
CA GLN A 104 8.80 -6.69 6.56
C GLN A 104 7.96 -7.29 5.42
N SER A 105 7.61 -6.49 4.40
CA SER A 105 6.76 -6.92 3.28
C SER A 105 7.59 -7.06 2.00
N GLN A 106 7.53 -8.24 1.38
CA GLN A 106 8.14 -8.48 0.08
C GLN A 106 7.38 -7.77 -1.04
N ALA A 107 6.05 -7.75 -0.96
CA ALA A 107 5.19 -7.05 -1.92
C ALA A 107 5.53 -5.55 -2.04
N VAL A 108 5.79 -4.88 -0.91
CA VAL A 108 6.25 -3.49 -0.90
C VAL A 108 7.62 -3.34 -1.58
N ALA A 109 8.55 -4.25 -1.32
CA ALA A 109 9.86 -4.25 -1.97
C ALA A 109 9.73 -4.43 -3.49
N ASP A 110 8.86 -5.33 -3.95
CA ASP A 110 8.61 -5.59 -5.36
C ASP A 110 7.99 -4.37 -6.05
N ILE A 111 7.02 -3.70 -5.42
CA ILE A 111 6.43 -2.46 -5.95
C ILE A 111 7.48 -1.35 -6.08
N LEU A 112 8.34 -1.18 -5.06
CA LEU A 112 9.44 -0.22 -5.13
C LEU A 112 10.42 -0.55 -6.26
N ALA A 113 10.71 -1.83 -6.48
CA ALA A 113 11.56 -2.28 -7.59
C ALA A 113 10.93 -1.97 -8.95
N LEU A 114 9.64 -2.28 -9.14
CA LEU A 114 8.92 -1.96 -10.39
C LEU A 114 8.94 -0.46 -10.72
N LEU A 115 8.78 0.39 -9.70
CA LEU A 115 8.83 1.84 -9.87
C LEU A 115 10.25 2.34 -10.14
N ALA A 116 11.26 1.78 -9.47
CA ALA A 116 12.66 2.09 -9.72
C ALA A 116 13.10 1.67 -11.13
N ASP A 117 12.66 0.50 -11.61
CA ASP A 117 12.90 0.04 -12.97
C ASP A 117 12.27 0.96 -14.00
N ALA A 118 11.02 1.40 -13.76
CA ALA A 118 10.36 2.37 -14.63
C ALA A 118 11.11 3.73 -14.62
N ALA A 119 11.54 4.21 -13.46
CA ALA A 119 12.36 5.43 -13.36
C ALA A 119 13.69 5.30 -14.11
N THR A 120 14.35 4.15 -14.00
CA THR A 120 15.60 3.86 -14.74
C THR A 120 15.35 3.85 -16.25
N ALA A 121 14.23 3.27 -16.71
CA ALA A 121 13.81 3.32 -18.11
C ALA A 121 13.46 4.74 -18.59
N ALA A 122 13.19 5.67 -17.67
CA ALA A 122 13.04 7.09 -17.96
C ALA A 122 14.38 7.83 -18.10
N GLY A 123 15.53 7.17 -17.86
CA GLY A 123 16.86 7.79 -17.89
C GLY A 123 17.33 8.31 -16.53
N VAL A 124 16.60 8.00 -15.44
CA VAL A 124 17.05 8.33 -14.08
C VAL A 124 18.21 7.43 -13.69
N HIS A 125 19.20 8.00 -13.03
CA HIS A 125 20.37 7.28 -12.56
C HIS A 125 19.98 6.30 -11.43
N ALA A 126 20.58 5.10 -11.42
CA ALA A 126 20.12 3.98 -10.56
C ALA A 126 20.17 4.28 -9.05
N ASP A 127 21.11 5.13 -8.61
CA ASP A 127 21.21 5.63 -7.24
C ASP A 127 20.02 6.50 -6.80
N GLN A 128 19.32 7.10 -7.76
CA GLN A 128 18.14 7.94 -7.53
C GLN A 128 16.82 7.19 -7.79
N ALA A 129 16.84 6.13 -8.58
CA ALA A 129 15.64 5.39 -9.00
C ALA A 129 14.82 4.84 -7.82
N VAL A 130 15.49 4.31 -6.80
CA VAL A 130 14.84 3.83 -5.57
C VAL A 130 14.13 4.99 -4.83
N GLN A 131 14.76 6.16 -4.78
CA GLN A 131 14.18 7.33 -4.12
C GLN A 131 12.96 7.85 -4.88
N VAL A 132 13.00 7.83 -6.22
CA VAL A 132 11.84 8.14 -7.07
C VAL A 132 10.69 7.18 -6.75
N GLY A 133 10.95 5.87 -6.71
CA GLY A 133 9.94 4.88 -6.36
C GLY A 133 9.31 5.14 -4.99
N ARG A 134 10.12 5.46 -3.97
CA ARG A 134 9.63 5.82 -2.63
C ARG A 134 8.78 7.09 -2.64
N THR A 135 9.19 8.14 -3.34
CA THR A 135 8.41 9.38 -3.46
C THR A 135 7.04 9.11 -4.08
N VAL A 136 6.99 8.31 -5.14
CA VAL A 136 5.73 7.91 -5.77
C VAL A 136 4.85 7.11 -4.80
N VAL A 137 5.42 6.14 -4.09
CA VAL A 137 4.68 5.38 -3.07
C VAL A 137 4.15 6.29 -1.95
N TYR A 138 4.94 7.25 -1.47
CA TYR A 138 4.47 8.20 -0.44
C TYR A 138 3.29 9.04 -0.92
N TYR A 139 3.28 9.44 -2.18
CA TYR A 139 2.13 10.11 -2.78
C TYR A 139 0.89 9.22 -2.75
N VAL A 140 1.00 7.97 -3.22
CA VAL A 140 -0.14 7.03 -3.25
C VAL A 140 -0.66 6.74 -1.85
N LEU A 141 0.23 6.51 -0.88
CA LEU A 141 -0.13 6.28 0.51
C LEU A 141 -0.83 7.49 1.13
N GLY A 142 -0.27 8.69 0.96
CA GLY A 142 -0.84 9.92 1.52
C GLY A 142 -2.20 10.25 0.92
N PHE A 143 -2.33 10.16 -0.41
CA PHE A 143 -3.60 10.38 -1.10
C PHE A 143 -4.66 9.38 -0.64
N THR A 144 -4.31 8.09 -0.59
CA THR A 144 -5.27 7.03 -0.26
C THR A 144 -5.67 7.08 1.21
N ALA A 145 -4.76 7.44 2.13
CA ALA A 145 -5.10 7.60 3.54
C ALA A 145 -6.12 8.73 3.78
N ASP A 146 -5.95 9.85 3.07
CA ASP A 146 -6.90 10.97 3.10
C ASP A 146 -8.25 10.59 2.47
N GLU A 147 -8.24 9.81 1.38
CA GLU A 147 -9.44 9.24 0.77
C GLU A 147 -10.19 8.27 1.71
N GLN A 148 -9.48 7.35 2.36
CA GLN A 148 -10.06 6.44 3.35
C GLN A 148 -10.64 7.19 4.55
N SER A 149 -9.93 8.22 5.03
CA SER A 149 -10.42 9.08 6.10
C SER A 149 -11.75 9.72 5.70
N ARG A 150 -11.84 10.33 4.51
CA ARG A 150 -13.10 10.89 4.01
C ARG A 150 -14.23 9.87 3.97
N LEU A 151 -13.99 8.67 3.44
CA LEU A 151 -15.00 7.61 3.40
C LEU A 151 -15.52 7.25 4.80
N GLN A 152 -14.64 7.27 5.82
CA GLN A 152 -15.03 7.05 7.23
C GLN A 152 -15.86 8.22 7.78
N TRP A 153 -15.48 9.47 7.50
CA TRP A 153 -16.26 10.66 7.90
C TRP A 153 -17.63 10.70 7.23
N ASP A 154 -17.71 10.34 5.94
CA ASP A 154 -18.95 10.25 5.17
C ASP A 154 -19.87 9.15 5.74
N ALA A 155 -19.32 7.97 6.03
CA ALA A 155 -20.06 6.88 6.66
C ALA A 155 -20.56 7.23 8.07
N ALA A 156 -19.86 8.09 8.79
CA ALA A 156 -20.28 8.64 10.08
C ALA A 156 -21.31 9.77 9.97
N GLY A 157 -21.69 10.19 8.76
CA GLY A 157 -22.65 11.27 8.51
C GLY A 157 -22.11 12.68 8.77
N ALA A 158 -20.78 12.83 8.80
CA ALA A 158 -20.09 14.08 9.14
C ALA A 158 -19.61 14.88 7.90
N ALA A 159 -20.02 14.47 6.69
CA ALA A 159 -19.67 15.13 5.44
C ALA A 159 -20.49 16.41 5.24
N GLU A 160 -19.97 17.55 5.67
CA GLU A 160 -20.61 18.86 5.42
C GLU A 160 -20.23 19.46 4.05
N ILE A 161 -19.13 19.00 3.44
CA ILE A 161 -18.59 19.54 2.18
C ILE A 161 -18.21 18.38 1.25
N ALA A 162 -18.93 18.25 0.14
CA ALA A 162 -18.52 17.34 -0.93
C ALA A 162 -17.26 17.89 -1.61
N PRO A 163 -16.26 17.05 -1.93
CA PRO A 163 -15.07 17.51 -2.63
C PRO A 163 -15.43 18.06 -4.02
N ASP A 164 -14.75 19.13 -4.43
CA ASP A 164 -14.96 19.78 -5.73
C ASP A 164 -14.60 18.86 -6.94
N ALA A 165 -13.84 17.79 -6.71
CA ALA A 165 -13.38 16.87 -7.75
C ALA A 165 -13.55 15.39 -7.35
N ASP A 166 -13.79 14.54 -8.36
CA ASP A 166 -13.75 13.09 -8.22
C ASP A 166 -12.35 12.62 -7.73
N PRO A 167 -12.28 11.75 -6.70
CA PRO A 167 -11.01 11.28 -6.14
C PRO A 167 -10.06 10.65 -7.17
N GLY A 168 -10.60 9.91 -8.15
CA GLY A 168 -9.77 9.31 -9.21
C GLY A 168 -9.10 10.37 -10.08
N SER A 169 -9.85 11.40 -10.45
CA SER A 169 -9.34 12.53 -11.25
C SER A 169 -8.28 13.34 -10.48
N ALA A 170 -8.49 13.58 -9.19
CA ALA A 170 -7.52 14.27 -8.33
C ALA A 170 -6.24 13.45 -8.11
N PHE A 171 -6.36 12.12 -8.01
CA PHE A 171 -5.23 11.20 -7.94
C PHE A 171 -4.39 11.24 -9.23
N GLU A 172 -5.04 11.13 -10.38
CA GLU A 172 -4.35 11.17 -11.68
C GLU A 172 -3.65 12.51 -11.92
N PHE A 173 -4.25 13.61 -11.48
CA PHE A 173 -3.63 14.93 -11.56
C PHE A 173 -2.31 15.00 -10.76
N GLY A 174 -2.32 14.59 -9.49
CA GLY A 174 -1.09 14.61 -8.67
C GLY A 174 -0.04 13.63 -9.18
N LEU A 175 -0.45 12.46 -9.66
CA LEU A 175 0.47 11.49 -10.27
C LEU A 175 1.08 12.03 -11.57
N ALA A 176 0.31 12.74 -12.39
CA ALA A 176 0.82 13.38 -13.60
C ALA A 176 1.90 14.43 -13.27
N LEU A 177 1.71 15.25 -12.23
CA LEU A 177 2.73 16.20 -11.79
C LEU A 177 4.06 15.53 -11.43
N LEU A 178 4.02 14.38 -10.74
CA LEU A 178 5.22 13.61 -10.40
C LEU A 178 5.89 13.02 -11.64
N ILE A 179 5.10 12.48 -12.57
CA ILE A 179 5.59 11.89 -13.83
C ILE A 179 6.23 12.97 -14.72
N ASP A 180 5.59 14.12 -14.88
CA ASP A 180 6.10 15.21 -15.71
C ASP A 180 7.36 15.83 -15.09
N GLY A 181 7.39 15.98 -13.77
CA GLY A 181 8.60 16.39 -13.04
C GLY A 181 9.76 15.41 -13.22
N LEU A 182 9.47 14.10 -13.28
CA LEU A 182 10.47 13.08 -13.56
C LEU A 182 11.02 13.20 -15.00
N ALA A 183 10.15 13.44 -15.98
CA ALA A 183 10.54 13.63 -17.37
C ALA A 183 11.51 14.81 -17.52
N VAL A 184 11.18 15.96 -16.90
CA VAL A 184 12.06 17.14 -16.89
C VAL A 184 13.41 16.82 -16.27
N ARG A 185 13.44 16.16 -15.11
CA ARG A 185 14.68 15.81 -14.39
C ARG A 185 15.56 14.85 -15.19
N ALA A 186 14.96 13.96 -15.97
CA ALA A 186 15.65 13.04 -16.86
C ALA A 186 16.09 13.68 -18.20
N GLY A 187 15.77 14.96 -18.43
CA GLY A 187 16.08 15.64 -19.69
C GLY A 187 15.21 15.17 -20.87
N LEU A 188 14.09 14.51 -20.59
CA LEU A 188 13.11 14.11 -21.60
C LEU A 188 12.16 15.27 -21.90
N ALA A 189 11.77 15.43 -23.16
CA ALA A 189 10.66 16.33 -23.50
C ALA A 189 9.37 15.86 -22.78
N VAL A 190 8.67 16.80 -22.15
CA VAL A 190 7.43 16.56 -21.38
C VAL A 190 6.31 16.17 -22.32
#